data_AF-A0ABD5JH13-F1
#
_entry.id   AF-A0ABD5JH13-F1
#
_cell.length_a   1.000
_cell.length_b   1.000
_cell.length_c   1.000
_cell.angle_alpha   90.00
_cell.angle_beta   90.00
_cell.angle_gamma   90.00
#
_symmetry.space_group_name_H-M   'P 1'
#
loop_
_entity.id
_entity.type
_entity.pdbx_description
1 polymer ?
#
loop_
_entity_poly.entity_id
_entity_poly.type
_entity_poly.pdbx_seq_one_letter_code
_entity_poly.pdbx_strand_id
1 'polypeptide(L)'
;MAEFEVATGAAGAPEGDDRGRRAAVQTAFEGLLQIRRLMNADAADPEGVPAEWERRQPVRAVALALEAAGVPPSATDAEGRRTATGYRLGAAEGTGVVRVEWLGPPGSGAGYAAEDALRNCAAVLRRLGWEALEYRGARRHRYLEVEPPPIGPSRS
;
A
#
# COMPACT_ATOMS: atom_id res chain seq x y z
N MET A 1 5.67 25.04 1.65
CA MET A 1 5.41 23.92 0.72
C MET A 1 4.78 22.83 1.54
N ALA A 2 3.54 22.43 1.25
CA ALA A 2 2.93 21.30 1.94
C ALA A 2 3.76 20.05 1.64
N GLU A 3 4.06 19.26 2.67
CA GLU A 3 4.75 17.99 2.51
C GLU A 3 3.83 17.01 1.75
N PHE A 4 4.39 16.27 0.79
CA PHE A 4 3.61 15.29 0.04
C PHE A 4 3.24 14.11 0.95
N GLU A 5 1.94 13.92 1.17
CA GLU A 5 1.41 12.83 1.97
C GLU A 5 0.72 11.76 1.10
N VAL A 6 1.09 10.51 1.35
CA VAL A 6 0.47 9.34 0.71
C VAL A 6 -0.87 9.04 1.37
N ALA A 7 -1.85 8.66 0.56
CA ALA A 7 -3.18 8.32 1.03
C ALA A 7 -3.14 6.90 1.60
N THR A 8 -3.39 6.77 2.90
CA THR A 8 -3.54 5.46 3.55
C THR A 8 -4.95 4.90 3.42
N GLY A 9 -5.89 5.69 2.90
CA GLY A 9 -7.31 5.38 2.84
C GLY A 9 -8.02 5.37 4.20
N ALA A 10 -7.33 5.80 5.26
CA ALA A 10 -7.92 5.92 6.60
C ALA A 10 -8.64 7.26 6.81
N ALA A 11 -8.27 8.31 6.08
CA ALA A 11 -8.73 9.69 6.25
C ALA A 11 -9.49 10.20 5.01
N GLY A 12 -9.65 11.52 4.92
CA GLY A 12 -10.23 12.20 3.76
C GLY A 12 -9.55 11.85 2.44
N ALA A 13 -10.29 12.07 1.35
CA ALA A 13 -9.71 11.93 0.02
C ALA A 13 -8.52 12.89 -0.11
N PRO A 14 -7.43 12.47 -0.75
CA PRO A 14 -6.28 13.32 -0.91
C PRO A 14 -6.64 14.59 -1.70
N GLU A 15 -6.10 15.72 -1.25
CA GLU A 15 -6.34 17.02 -1.90
C GLU A 15 -5.64 17.12 -3.27
N GLY A 16 -6.21 17.95 -4.15
CA GLY A 16 -5.69 18.21 -5.49
C GLY A 16 -6.50 17.55 -6.61
N ASP A 17 -6.26 17.96 -7.85
CA ASP A 17 -6.83 17.27 -9.01
C ASP A 17 -6.15 15.93 -9.26
N ASP A 18 -6.90 14.99 -9.85
CA ASP A 18 -6.46 13.63 -10.15
C ASP A 18 -5.13 13.57 -10.92
N ARG A 19 -4.88 14.50 -11.85
CA ARG A 19 -3.69 14.48 -12.71
C ARG A 19 -2.47 14.92 -11.90
N GLY A 20 -2.59 16.02 -11.17
CA GLY A 20 -1.54 16.56 -10.31
C GLY A 20 -1.13 15.54 -9.25
N ARG A 21 -2.10 14.87 -8.62
CA ARG A 21 -1.79 13.82 -7.65
C ARG A 21 -1.06 12.64 -8.28
N ARG A 22 -1.51 12.13 -9.42
CA ARG A 22 -0.85 11.02 -10.12
C ARG A 22 0.61 11.36 -10.47
N ALA A 23 0.87 12.57 -10.95
CA ALA A 23 2.24 13.01 -11.25
C ALA A 23 3.12 13.09 -9.99
N ALA A 24 2.58 13.61 -8.88
CA ALA A 24 3.30 13.69 -7.60
C ALA A 24 3.62 12.30 -7.04
N VAL A 25 2.64 11.38 -7.05
CA VAL A 25 2.81 9.97 -6.65
C VAL A 25 3.88 9.29 -7.50
N GLN A 26 3.83 9.45 -8.82
CA GLN A 26 4.81 8.84 -9.73
C GLN A 26 6.23 9.37 -9.47
N THR A 27 6.38 10.69 -9.27
CA THR A 27 7.68 11.30 -8.93
C THR A 27 8.23 10.77 -7.61
N ALA A 28 7.38 10.67 -6.58
CA ALA A 28 7.78 10.13 -5.28
C ALA A 28 8.16 8.64 -5.37
N PHE A 29 7.44 7.86 -6.19
CA PHE A 29 7.70 6.45 -6.41
C PHE A 29 9.02 6.22 -7.18
N GLU A 30 9.30 7.02 -8.20
CA GLU A 30 10.59 6.98 -8.92
C GLU A 30 11.76 7.31 -7.99
N GLY A 31 11.61 8.30 -7.12
CA GLY A 31 12.59 8.61 -6.07
C GLY A 31 12.80 7.46 -5.09
N LEU A 32 11.72 6.76 -4.69
CA LEU A 32 11.82 5.53 -3.89
C LEU A 32 12.65 4.46 -4.61
N LEU A 33 12.39 4.18 -5.89
CA LEU A 33 13.16 3.20 -6.66
C LEU A 33 14.63 3.62 -6.81
N GLN A 34 14.92 4.91 -6.98
CA GLN A 34 16.30 5.43 -6.95
C GLN A 34 17.00 5.13 -5.63
N ILE A 35 16.33 5.36 -4.49
CA ILE A 35 16.91 5.06 -3.18
C ILE A 35 17.13 3.55 -3.03
N ARG A 36 16.19 2.69 -3.47
CA ARG A 36 16.37 1.23 -3.46
C ARG A 36 17.62 0.80 -4.23
N ARG A 37 17.83 1.34 -5.45
CA ARG A 37 19.04 1.06 -6.24
C ARG A 37 20.34 1.42 -5.52
N LEU A 38 20.36 2.53 -4.77
CA LEU A 38 21.53 2.95 -4.02
C LEU A 38 21.75 2.13 -2.74
N MET A 39 20.68 1.81 -2.02
CA MET A 39 20.75 1.14 -0.71
C MET A 39 20.90 -0.39 -0.83
N ASN A 40 20.41 -0.98 -1.92
CA ASN A 40 20.47 -2.41 -2.19
C ASN A 40 21.47 -2.73 -3.32
N ALA A 41 22.58 -1.99 -3.40
CA ALA A 41 23.53 -2.08 -4.52
C ALA A 41 24.10 -3.51 -4.73
N ASP A 42 24.15 -4.32 -3.67
CA ASP A 42 24.65 -5.70 -3.70
C ASP A 42 23.56 -6.75 -4.02
N ALA A 43 22.29 -6.34 -4.15
CA ALA A 43 21.19 -7.25 -4.48
C ALA A 43 21.13 -7.51 -5.99
N ALA A 44 20.77 -8.73 -6.40
CA ALA A 44 20.59 -9.09 -7.81
C ALA A 44 19.47 -8.28 -8.50
N ASP A 45 18.43 -7.95 -7.74
CA ASP A 45 17.39 -6.98 -8.12
C ASP A 45 17.28 -5.90 -7.04
N PRO A 46 18.02 -4.78 -7.17
CA PRO A 46 18.02 -3.72 -6.17
C PRO A 46 16.66 -3.07 -5.94
N GLU A 47 15.82 -3.03 -6.97
CA GLU A 47 14.46 -2.46 -6.89
C GLU A 47 13.44 -3.46 -6.35
N GLY A 48 13.70 -4.76 -6.54
CA GLY A 48 12.84 -5.86 -6.08
C GLY A 48 12.92 -6.17 -4.60
N VAL A 49 13.65 -5.39 -3.78
CA VAL A 49 13.77 -5.59 -2.33
C VAL A 49 13.44 -4.30 -1.58
N PRO A 50 12.54 -4.31 -0.58
CA PRO A 50 12.31 -3.16 0.28
C PRO A 50 13.57 -2.77 1.07
N ALA A 51 13.98 -1.50 0.93
CA ALA A 51 15.13 -0.94 1.64
C ALA A 51 14.87 -0.80 3.15
N GLU A 52 15.93 -0.68 3.95
CA GLU A 52 15.81 -0.65 5.42
C GLU A 52 14.90 0.47 5.94
N TRP A 53 14.90 1.64 5.31
CA TRP A 53 14.04 2.75 5.72
C TRP A 53 12.56 2.49 5.42
N GLU A 54 12.22 1.72 4.38
CA GLU A 54 10.84 1.33 4.10
C GLU A 54 10.31 0.39 5.18
N ARG A 55 11.17 -0.48 5.70
CA ARG A 55 10.84 -1.37 6.83
C ARG A 55 10.51 -0.60 8.10
N ARG A 56 11.08 0.60 8.27
CA ARG A 56 10.79 1.51 9.40
C ARG A 56 9.50 2.30 9.20
N GLN A 57 9.00 2.44 7.96
CA GLN A 57 7.77 3.16 7.63
C GLN A 57 6.92 2.38 6.61
N PRO A 58 6.49 1.15 6.93
CA PRO A 58 5.94 0.24 5.92
C PRO A 58 4.56 0.68 5.43
N VAL A 59 3.73 1.31 6.27
CA VAL A 59 2.43 1.86 5.84
C VAL A 59 2.62 2.90 4.74
N ARG A 60 3.62 3.78 4.89
CA ARG A 60 3.92 4.82 3.90
C ARG A 60 4.43 4.21 2.59
N ALA A 61 5.33 3.23 2.67
CA ALA A 61 5.88 2.56 1.51
C ALA A 61 4.82 1.77 0.72
N VAL A 62 3.96 1.01 1.43
CA VAL A 62 2.85 0.25 0.86
C VAL A 62 1.82 1.19 0.21
N ALA A 63 1.46 2.31 0.87
CA ALA A 63 0.57 3.31 0.28
C ALA A 63 1.12 3.86 -1.04
N LEU A 64 2.39 4.29 -1.03
CA LEU A 64 3.03 4.84 -2.22
C LEU A 64 3.05 3.85 -3.38
N ALA A 65 3.37 2.59 -3.11
CA ALA A 65 3.37 1.53 -4.11
C ALA A 65 1.99 1.28 -4.72
N LEU A 66 0.93 1.23 -3.90
CA LEU A 66 -0.43 1.02 -4.36
C LEU A 66 -0.95 2.21 -5.17
N GLU A 67 -0.71 3.44 -4.73
CA GLU A 67 -1.10 4.64 -5.48
C GLU A 67 -0.36 4.74 -6.81
N ALA A 68 0.94 4.45 -6.84
CA ALA A 68 1.74 4.48 -8.07
C ALA A 68 1.26 3.44 -9.09
N ALA A 69 0.74 2.30 -8.60
CA ALA A 69 0.09 1.30 -9.43
C ALA A 69 -1.36 1.66 -9.84
N GLY A 70 -1.86 2.83 -9.43
CA GLY A 70 -3.21 3.30 -9.73
C GLY A 70 -4.31 2.61 -8.93
N VAL A 71 -3.98 1.89 -7.85
CA VAL A 71 -4.98 1.34 -6.94
C VAL A 71 -5.53 2.51 -6.10
N PRO A 72 -6.86 2.72 -6.07
CA PRO A 72 -7.42 3.86 -5.36
C PRO A 72 -7.41 3.64 -3.84
N PRO A 73 -7.08 4.67 -3.04
CA PRO A 73 -7.35 4.66 -1.60
C PRO A 73 -8.85 4.76 -1.33
N SER A 74 -9.32 4.17 -0.24
CA SER A 74 -10.61 4.51 0.33
C SER A 74 -10.58 5.94 0.90
N ALA A 75 -11.71 6.48 1.31
CA ALA A 75 -11.77 7.80 1.95
C ALA A 75 -12.92 7.88 2.96
N THR A 76 -12.82 8.80 3.93
CA THR A 76 -13.91 9.16 4.84
C THR A 76 -14.24 10.64 4.81
N ASP A 77 -15.49 10.98 5.14
CA ASP A 77 -15.86 12.35 5.51
C ASP A 77 -15.39 12.71 6.93
N ALA A 78 -15.73 13.93 7.37
CA ALA A 78 -15.39 14.43 8.71
C ALA A 78 -16.08 13.65 9.83
N GLU A 79 -17.19 12.96 9.54
CA GLU A 79 -17.90 12.09 10.47
C GLU A 79 -17.38 10.64 10.46
N GLY A 80 -16.32 10.36 9.69
CA GLY A 80 -15.71 9.03 9.60
C GLY A 80 -16.49 8.02 8.75
N ARG A 81 -17.49 8.47 7.99
CA ARG A 81 -18.24 7.61 7.06
C ARG A 81 -17.48 7.47 5.76
N ARG A 82 -17.43 6.25 5.21
CA ARG A 82 -16.72 5.97 3.97
C ARG A 82 -17.40 6.68 2.79
N THR A 83 -16.62 7.42 2.02
CA THR A 83 -17.07 8.18 0.84
C THR A 83 -16.50 7.64 -0.48
N ALA A 84 -15.39 6.88 -0.42
CA ALA A 84 -14.79 6.24 -1.59
C ALA A 84 -14.44 4.76 -1.32
N THR A 85 -14.57 3.94 -2.36
CA THR A 85 -14.15 2.53 -2.32
C THR A 85 -12.68 2.42 -2.72
N GLY A 86 -11.89 1.71 -1.91
CA GLY A 86 -10.48 1.53 -2.19
C GLY A 86 -9.75 0.79 -1.08
N TYR A 87 -8.42 0.79 -1.15
CA TYR A 87 -7.62 0.19 -0.08
C TYR A 87 -7.68 1.07 1.18
N ARG A 88 -7.61 0.44 2.34
CA ARG A 88 -7.34 1.10 3.62
C ARG A 88 -6.18 0.36 4.30
N LEU A 89 -5.17 1.13 4.68
CA LEU A 89 -4.00 0.62 5.38
C LEU A 89 -4.12 0.89 6.88
N GLY A 90 -3.56 -0.02 7.66
CA GLY A 90 -3.34 0.15 9.09
C GLY A 90 -2.18 -0.74 9.56
N ALA A 91 -1.65 -0.45 10.74
CA ALA A 91 -0.75 -1.39 11.40
C ALA A 91 -1.52 -2.67 11.75
N ALA A 92 -0.90 -3.84 11.54
CA ALA A 92 -1.39 -5.13 12.03
C ALA A 92 -0.71 -5.50 13.35
N GLU A 93 -1.02 -6.68 13.89
CA GLU A 93 -0.26 -7.25 14.99
C GLU A 93 1.12 -7.69 14.48
N GLY A 94 2.19 -7.19 15.10
CA GLY A 94 3.57 -7.46 14.68
C GLY A 94 4.30 -6.21 14.17
N THR A 95 5.58 -6.08 14.53
CA THR A 95 6.41 -4.94 14.12
C THR A 95 6.65 -4.98 12.62
N GLY A 96 6.21 -3.95 11.91
CA GLY A 96 6.47 -3.81 10.47
C GLY A 96 5.38 -4.39 9.56
N VAL A 97 4.33 -5.00 10.13
CA VAL A 97 3.23 -5.61 9.37
C VAL A 97 2.14 -4.58 9.07
N VAL A 98 1.74 -4.50 7.80
CA VAL A 98 0.70 -3.62 7.29
C VAL A 98 -0.52 -4.43 6.93
N ARG A 99 -1.66 -4.10 7.53
CA ARG A 99 -2.95 -4.64 7.13
C ARG A 99 -3.49 -3.83 5.95
N VAL A 100 -3.88 -4.53 4.87
CA VAL A 100 -4.56 -3.96 3.72
C VAL A 100 -5.99 -4.48 3.69
N GLU A 101 -6.95 -3.58 3.72
CA GLU A 101 -8.38 -3.89 3.60
C GLU A 101 -8.94 -3.24 2.34
N TRP A 102 -10.04 -3.79 1.81
CA TRP A 102 -10.81 -3.15 0.74
C TRP A 102 -12.15 -2.69 1.30
N LEU A 103 -12.31 -1.38 1.45
CA LEU A 103 -13.46 -0.77 2.12
C LEU A 103 -14.12 0.25 1.20
N GLY A 104 -15.42 0.48 1.42
CA GLY A 104 -16.17 1.50 0.69
C GLY A 104 -17.45 1.90 1.41
N PRO A 105 -18.19 2.89 0.86
CA PRO A 105 -19.48 3.32 1.38
C PRO A 105 -20.48 2.16 1.48
N PRO A 106 -21.49 2.23 2.37
CA PRO A 106 -22.62 1.30 2.36
C PRO A 106 -23.26 1.21 0.96
N GLY A 107 -23.52 0.00 0.48
CA GLY A 107 -24.11 -0.23 -0.84
C GLY A 107 -23.15 -0.11 -2.04
N SER A 108 -21.88 0.25 -1.84
CA SER A 108 -20.88 0.38 -2.92
C SER A 108 -20.47 -0.94 -3.59
N GLY A 109 -20.85 -2.08 -3.01
CA GLY A 109 -20.41 -3.40 -3.47
C GLY A 109 -18.96 -3.75 -3.10
N ALA A 110 -18.27 -2.95 -2.28
CA ALA A 110 -16.87 -3.18 -1.88
C ALA A 110 -16.61 -4.60 -1.36
N GLY A 111 -17.53 -5.17 -0.58
CA GLY A 111 -17.41 -6.54 -0.08
C GLY A 111 -17.37 -7.61 -1.18
N TYR A 112 -18.07 -7.41 -2.30
CA TYR A 112 -18.04 -8.33 -3.45
C TYR A 112 -16.76 -8.17 -4.26
N ALA A 113 -16.27 -6.94 -4.43
CA ALA A 113 -15.03 -6.63 -5.15
C ALA A 113 -13.75 -6.93 -4.35
N ALA A 114 -13.86 -7.15 -3.04
CA ALA A 114 -12.72 -7.25 -2.14
C ALA A 114 -11.72 -8.36 -2.54
N GLU A 115 -12.21 -9.51 -3.02
CA GLU A 115 -11.31 -10.61 -3.41
C GLU A 115 -10.41 -10.22 -4.59
N ASP A 116 -10.99 -9.71 -5.68
CA ASP A 116 -10.22 -9.30 -6.85
C ASP A 116 -9.34 -8.09 -6.57
N ALA A 117 -9.84 -7.13 -5.79
CA ALA A 117 -9.10 -5.94 -5.42
C ALA A 117 -7.89 -6.27 -4.53
N LEU A 118 -8.05 -7.11 -3.51
CA LEU A 118 -6.94 -7.54 -2.65
C LEU A 118 -5.94 -8.41 -3.42
N ARG A 119 -6.41 -9.25 -4.36
CA ARG A 119 -5.51 -10.00 -5.26
C ARG A 119 -4.65 -9.05 -6.10
N ASN A 120 -5.21 -7.97 -6.61
CA ASN A 120 -4.47 -6.95 -7.35
C ASN A 120 -3.45 -6.23 -6.44
N CYS A 121 -3.84 -5.82 -5.23
CA CYS A 121 -2.93 -5.23 -4.26
C CYS A 121 -1.73 -6.16 -3.96
N ALA A 122 -2.01 -7.44 -3.70
CA ALA A 122 -0.96 -8.42 -3.45
C ALA A 122 -0.01 -8.57 -4.65
N ALA A 123 -0.52 -8.57 -5.89
CA ALA A 123 0.31 -8.66 -7.08
C ALA A 123 1.24 -7.45 -7.24
N VAL A 124 0.75 -6.24 -7.01
CA VAL A 124 1.56 -5.01 -7.02
C VAL A 124 2.68 -5.09 -5.99
N LEU A 125 2.34 -5.45 -4.75
CA LEU A 125 3.27 -5.44 -3.63
C LEU A 125 4.35 -6.53 -3.74
N ARG A 126 3.98 -7.73 -4.20
CA ARG A 126 4.92 -8.83 -4.43
C ARG A 126 5.95 -8.52 -5.52
N ARG A 127 5.56 -7.78 -6.57
CA ARG A 127 6.50 -7.31 -7.62
C ARG A 127 7.55 -6.34 -7.07
N LEU A 128 7.28 -5.72 -5.93
CA LEU A 128 8.18 -4.80 -5.23
C LEU A 128 8.86 -5.48 -4.03
N GLY A 129 8.83 -6.81 -3.96
CA GLY A 129 9.52 -7.61 -2.96
C GLY A 129 8.84 -7.69 -1.60
N TRP A 130 7.60 -7.21 -1.46
CA TRP A 130 6.84 -7.39 -0.22
C TRP A 130 6.22 -8.79 -0.17
N GLU A 131 6.21 -9.39 1.00
CA GLU A 131 5.36 -10.55 1.27
C GLU A 131 3.94 -10.04 1.52
N ALA A 132 2.95 -10.66 0.89
CA ALA A 132 1.55 -10.28 1.00
C ALA A 132 0.70 -11.55 1.11
N LEU A 133 0.10 -11.78 2.28
CA LEU A 133 -0.64 -12.99 2.60
C LEU A 133 -2.11 -12.63 2.86
N GLU A 134 -3.04 -13.41 2.30
CA GLU A 134 -4.48 -13.20 2.50
C GLU A 134 -4.97 -13.94 3.74
N TYR A 135 -5.74 -13.22 4.56
CA TYR A 135 -6.39 -13.75 5.75
C TYR A 135 -7.89 -13.51 5.71
N ARG A 136 -8.61 -14.25 6.56
CA ARG A 136 -10.04 -14.07 6.81
C ARG A 136 -10.28 -13.83 8.28
N GLY A 137 -10.81 -12.67 8.61
CA GLY A 137 -11.18 -12.28 9.96
C GLY A 137 -12.61 -12.69 10.31
N ALA A 138 -13.12 -12.09 11.38
CA ALA A 138 -14.52 -12.23 11.77
C ALA A 138 -15.47 -11.94 10.59
N ARG A 139 -16.59 -12.67 10.53
CA ARG A 139 -17.60 -12.55 9.46
C ARG A 139 -17.04 -12.80 8.04
N ARG A 140 -15.95 -13.56 7.92
CA ARG A 140 -15.26 -13.87 6.64
C ARG A 140 -14.73 -12.62 5.92
N HIS A 141 -14.50 -11.52 6.64
CA HIS A 141 -13.88 -10.31 6.09
C HIS A 141 -12.46 -10.61 5.63
N ARG A 142 -12.15 -10.34 4.36
CA ARG A 142 -10.83 -10.58 3.78
C ARG A 142 -9.93 -9.37 3.98
N TYR A 143 -8.66 -9.63 4.24
CA TYR A 143 -7.62 -8.61 4.30
C TYR A 143 -6.28 -9.23 3.92
N LEU A 144 -5.30 -8.40 3.58
CA LEU A 144 -3.91 -8.82 3.47
C LEU A 144 -3.16 -8.41 4.73
N GLU A 145 -2.20 -9.23 5.13
CA GLU A 145 -1.05 -8.78 5.91
C GLU A 145 0.14 -8.69 4.98
N VAL A 146 0.82 -7.56 5.02
CA VAL A 146 1.93 -7.21 4.15
C VAL A 146 3.12 -6.91 5.02
N GLU A 147 4.21 -7.62 4.81
CA GLU A 147 5.42 -7.47 5.59
C GLU A 147 6.65 -7.52 4.69
N PRO A 148 7.74 -6.87 5.11
CA PRO A 148 8.96 -6.94 4.32
C PRO A 148 9.59 -8.33 4.50
N PRO A 149 10.24 -8.89 3.47
CA PRO A 149 10.76 -10.24 3.50
C PRO A 149 11.84 -10.35 4.59
N PRO A 150 12.03 -11.53 5.21
CA PRO A 150 13.04 -11.70 6.26
C PRO A 150 14.43 -11.28 5.77
N ILE A 151 15.24 -10.71 6.66
CA ILE A 151 16.64 -10.39 6.36
C ILE A 151 17.40 -11.72 6.33
N GLY A 152 17.59 -12.29 5.13
CA GLY A 152 18.29 -13.55 4.89
C GLY A 152 18.65 -13.67 3.41
N PRO A 153 19.56 -14.58 3.03
CA PRO A 153 20.00 -14.67 1.64
C PRO A 153 18.80 -14.97 0.75
N SER A 154 18.51 -14.05 -0.18
CA SER A 154 17.54 -14.24 -1.26
C SER A 154 17.84 -15.58 -1.93
N ARG A 155 16.93 -16.54 -1.82
CA ARG A 155 17.09 -17.81 -2.55
C ARG A 155 17.02 -17.48 -4.04
N SER A 156 18.14 -17.68 -4.72
CA SER A 156 18.27 -17.66 -6.19
C SER A 156 17.29 -18.60 -6.86
#